data_AF-A0A945MKU4-F1
#
_entry.id   AF-A0A945MKU4-F1
#
_cell.length_a   1.000
_cell.length_b   1.000
_cell.length_c   1.000
_cell.angle_alpha   90.00
_cell.angle_beta   90.00
_cell.angle_gamma   90.00
#
_symmetry.space_group_name_H-M   'P 1'
#
loop_
_entity.id
_entity.type
_entity.pdbx_description
1 polymer ?
#
loop_
_entity_poly.entity_id
_entity_poly.type
_entity_poly.pdbx_seq_one_letter_code
_entity_poly.pdbx_strand_id
1 'polypeptide(L)'
;MRISKQLIKITILFLVGITAMNAKERFNESLYKALKYRNIGPFRGGRSASVAGVPGNKFLAYFGATGGGVWETKNGGQTWGNISDGYFGGSIGAVTVSEWDPNVIYVGGGEVTVRGNVSHGDGMWKSTDAGKTWKSLGLKDSRHIPRIRVHPRNPDIVYVAALGHLFGPNEERGVYRSKDGGENWEKVLYINDEVGACDLILDPNNPRIIYASTWRIKRTPYSLESGGEGSGLWKSTDGGDTWKEITRNKGLPEGLVGIIGIAVSPLNSDRVWALIENRNGGLFRSDDGGETWQKTSSDNNLRQRAWYYTRIYADTENEDVLYVANVQFWRSKDGGKTFKSIRTPHGDHHDLWIDPMDSKHLLIADDGGG
;
A
#
# COMPACT_ATOMS: atom_id res chain seq x y z
N MET A 1 36.35 -64.13 37.79
CA MET A 1 35.00 -63.78 37.32
C MET A 1 34.97 -63.96 35.80
N ARG A 2 34.44 -65.08 35.31
CA ARG A 2 34.38 -65.42 33.87
C ARG A 2 33.19 -64.70 33.25
N ILE A 3 33.43 -63.58 32.56
CA ILE A 3 32.40 -62.93 31.74
C ILE A 3 32.10 -63.90 30.58
N SER A 4 30.86 -64.36 30.49
CA SER A 4 30.47 -65.38 29.52
C SER A 4 30.56 -64.82 28.09
N LYS A 5 31.05 -65.65 27.15
CA LYS A 5 31.07 -65.31 25.72
C LYS A 5 29.68 -64.99 25.14
N GLN A 6 28.60 -65.31 25.88
CA GLN A 6 27.23 -64.94 25.55
C GLN A 6 26.91 -63.46 25.86
N LEU A 7 27.43 -62.88 26.96
CA LEU A 7 27.20 -61.46 27.25
C LEU A 7 27.88 -60.54 26.22
N ILE A 8 29.08 -60.88 25.77
CA ILE A 8 29.80 -60.10 24.74
C ILE A 8 29.05 -60.13 23.39
N LYS A 9 28.45 -61.28 23.02
CA LYS A 9 27.64 -61.38 21.79
C LYS A 9 26.33 -60.58 21.88
N ILE A 10 25.69 -60.51 23.05
CA ILE A 10 24.46 -59.74 23.26
C ILE A 10 24.75 -58.23 23.27
N THR A 11 25.87 -57.78 23.86
CA THR A 11 26.28 -56.37 23.83
C THR A 11 26.67 -55.89 22.42
N ILE A 12 27.32 -56.74 21.61
CA ILE A 12 27.64 -56.42 20.20
C ILE A 12 26.37 -56.38 19.33
N LEU A 13 25.40 -57.28 19.55
CA LEU A 13 24.11 -57.22 18.84
C LEU A 13 23.32 -55.95 19.18
N PHE A 14 23.36 -55.49 20.44
CA PHE A 14 22.67 -54.26 20.86
C PHE A 14 23.33 -52.99 20.32
N LEU A 15 24.67 -52.93 20.22
CA LEU A 15 25.37 -51.78 19.64
C LEU A 15 25.18 -51.69 18.10
N VAL A 16 25.13 -52.81 17.39
CA VAL A 16 24.87 -52.81 15.93
C VAL A 16 23.42 -52.44 15.62
N GLY A 17 22.47 -52.82 16.47
CA GLY A 17 21.05 -52.43 16.34
C GLY A 17 20.81 -50.92 16.53
N ILE A 18 21.57 -50.25 17.39
CA ILE A 18 21.43 -48.80 17.64
C ILE A 18 22.06 -47.97 16.50
N THR A 19 23.11 -48.46 15.84
CA THR A 19 23.69 -47.77 14.67
C THR A 19 22.81 -47.84 13.41
N ALA A 20 21.97 -48.88 13.29
CA ALA A 20 21.09 -49.04 12.13
C ALA A 20 19.84 -48.13 12.16
N MET A 21 19.46 -47.58 13.33
CA MET A 21 18.27 -46.71 13.45
C MET A 21 18.52 -45.22 13.13
N ASN A 22 19.74 -44.82 12.74
CA ASN A 22 20.07 -43.42 12.46
C ASN A 22 20.63 -43.14 11.06
N ALA A 23 20.53 -44.10 10.13
CA ALA A 23 20.72 -43.79 8.72
C ALA A 23 19.46 -43.06 8.20
N LYS A 24 19.30 -41.78 8.54
CA LYS A 24 18.42 -40.90 7.75
C LYS A 24 18.96 -40.93 6.32
N GLU A 25 18.18 -41.45 5.37
CA GLU A 25 18.48 -41.30 3.95
C GLU A 25 18.69 -39.80 3.68
N ARG A 26 19.95 -39.41 3.47
CA ARG A 26 20.30 -38.06 3.03
C ARG A 26 20.28 -38.09 1.52
N PHE A 27 19.15 -37.71 0.94
CA PHE A 27 19.07 -37.44 -0.49
C PHE A 27 19.98 -36.26 -0.83
N ASN A 28 20.66 -36.34 -1.97
CA ASN A 28 21.52 -35.26 -2.43
C ASN A 28 20.65 -34.04 -2.79
N GLU A 29 20.84 -32.92 -2.10
CA GLU A 29 20.08 -31.68 -2.32
C GLU A 29 20.21 -31.14 -3.76
N SER A 30 21.27 -31.52 -4.49
CA SER A 30 21.40 -31.17 -5.91
C SER A 30 20.26 -31.73 -6.76
N LEU A 31 19.65 -32.86 -6.35
CA LEU A 31 18.49 -33.44 -7.04
C LEU A 31 17.24 -32.57 -6.89
N TYR A 32 17.12 -31.83 -5.79
CA TYR A 32 16.00 -30.93 -5.57
C TYR A 32 16.06 -29.68 -6.46
N LYS A 33 17.24 -29.32 -6.98
CA LYS A 33 17.39 -28.20 -7.94
C LYS A 33 16.67 -28.44 -9.27
N ALA A 34 16.36 -29.69 -9.60
CA ALA A 34 15.56 -30.03 -10.78
C ALA A 34 14.04 -29.91 -10.55
N LEU A 35 13.60 -29.83 -9.29
CA LEU A 35 12.19 -29.69 -8.96
C LEU A 35 11.72 -28.27 -9.29
N LYS A 36 10.54 -28.18 -9.93
CA LYS A 36 9.89 -26.91 -10.23
C LYS A 36 8.60 -26.81 -9.42
N TYR A 37 8.47 -25.72 -8.68
CA TYR A 37 7.19 -25.36 -8.08
C TYR A 37 6.18 -25.08 -9.19
N ARG A 38 4.94 -25.53 -8.97
CA ARG A 38 3.80 -25.22 -9.84
C ARG A 38 2.60 -24.87 -8.99
N ASN A 39 1.82 -23.89 -9.45
CA ASN A 39 0.54 -23.58 -8.85
C ASN A 39 -0.46 -24.71 -9.17
N ILE A 40 -1.14 -25.23 -8.15
CA ILE A 40 -2.16 -26.29 -8.27
C ILE A 40 -3.60 -25.76 -8.15
N GLY A 41 -3.74 -24.44 -8.03
CA GLY A 41 -5.01 -23.74 -7.84
C GLY A 41 -5.42 -23.58 -6.37
N PRO A 42 -6.56 -22.92 -6.11
CA PRO A 42 -7.50 -22.43 -7.12
C PRO A 42 -6.96 -21.26 -7.95
N PHE A 43 -7.33 -21.18 -9.23
CA PHE A 43 -6.94 -20.09 -10.15
C PHE A 43 -7.83 -18.85 -10.00
N ARG A 44 -8.08 -18.46 -8.76
CA ARG A 44 -8.82 -17.22 -8.44
C ARG A 44 -7.88 -16.24 -7.76
N GLY A 45 -8.08 -14.96 -8.03
CA GLY A 45 -7.39 -13.93 -7.27
C GLY A 45 -7.81 -13.95 -5.80
N GLY A 46 -7.00 -13.31 -4.98
CA GLY A 46 -7.32 -12.96 -3.61
C GLY A 46 -7.08 -11.46 -3.43
N ARG A 47 -7.30 -10.99 -2.20
CA ARG A 47 -7.23 -9.56 -1.89
C ARG A 47 -5.94 -8.89 -2.36
N SER A 48 -6.08 -7.86 -3.16
CA SER A 48 -5.01 -6.92 -3.49
C SER A 48 -5.21 -5.61 -2.71
N ALA A 49 -4.13 -4.92 -2.38
CA ALA A 49 -4.18 -3.67 -1.61
C ALA A 49 -3.70 -2.45 -2.41
N SER A 50 -3.10 -2.70 -3.58
CA SER A 50 -2.60 -1.68 -4.49
C SER A 50 -2.63 -2.14 -5.94
N VAL A 51 -2.81 -1.19 -6.85
CA VAL A 51 -2.72 -1.37 -8.30
C VAL A 51 -1.95 -0.22 -8.94
N ALA A 52 -1.25 -0.51 -10.04
CA ALA A 52 -0.60 0.49 -10.86
C ALA A 52 -0.68 0.11 -12.34
N GLY A 53 -1.05 1.07 -13.18
CA GLY A 53 -1.01 0.93 -14.64
C GLY A 53 0.19 1.65 -15.25
N VAL A 54 0.34 1.50 -16.57
CA VAL A 54 1.30 2.27 -17.36
C VAL A 54 0.52 3.22 -18.27
N PRO A 55 0.72 4.55 -18.20
CA PRO A 55 0.01 5.51 -19.04
C PRO A 55 0.04 5.14 -20.52
N GLY A 56 -1.13 5.14 -21.16
CA GLY A 56 -1.28 4.81 -22.59
C GLY A 56 -1.14 3.32 -22.94
N ASN A 57 -0.92 2.42 -21.97
CA ASN A 57 -0.89 0.98 -22.19
C ASN A 57 -2.06 0.28 -21.48
N LYS A 58 -3.08 -0.09 -22.26
CA LYS A 58 -4.31 -0.73 -21.76
C LYS A 58 -4.16 -2.18 -21.32
N PHE A 59 -2.98 -2.77 -21.52
CA PHE A 59 -2.76 -4.20 -21.27
C PHE A 59 -1.76 -4.48 -20.16
N LEU A 60 -0.90 -3.51 -19.84
CA LEU A 60 0.14 -3.64 -18.83
C LEU A 60 -0.30 -3.02 -17.52
N ALA A 61 -0.38 -3.85 -16.48
CA ALA A 61 -0.73 -3.43 -15.14
C ALA A 61 -0.05 -4.31 -14.10
N TYR A 62 0.00 -3.79 -12.88
CA TYR A 62 0.59 -4.44 -11.72
C TYR A 62 -0.39 -4.37 -10.55
N PHE A 63 -0.38 -5.40 -9.70
CA PHE A 63 -1.05 -5.33 -8.40
C PHE A 63 -0.14 -5.85 -7.28
N GLY A 64 -0.35 -5.30 -6.08
CA GLY A 64 0.25 -5.77 -4.83
C GLY A 64 -0.72 -6.66 -4.06
N ALA A 65 -0.36 -7.92 -3.86
CA ALA A 65 -1.18 -8.89 -3.16
C ALA A 65 -1.11 -8.74 -1.64
N THR A 66 -2.19 -9.12 -0.95
CA THR A 66 -2.13 -9.42 0.48
C THR A 66 -1.62 -10.85 0.68
N GLY A 67 -0.33 -11.00 0.94
CA GLY A 67 0.31 -12.31 1.09
C GLY A 67 0.56 -13.01 -0.24
N GLY A 68 1.33 -12.38 -1.12
CA GLY A 68 1.64 -12.96 -2.43
C GLY A 68 2.54 -12.13 -3.34
N GLY A 69 3.17 -11.06 -2.83
CA GLY A 69 4.09 -10.24 -3.61
C GLY A 69 3.42 -9.41 -4.71
N VAL A 70 4.18 -9.13 -5.76
CA VAL A 70 3.75 -8.28 -6.88
C VAL A 70 3.48 -9.11 -8.13
N TRP A 71 2.38 -8.81 -8.80
CA TRP A 71 1.93 -9.51 -9.99
C TRP A 71 1.81 -8.55 -11.17
N GLU A 72 2.13 -9.05 -12.37
CA GLU A 72 2.06 -8.33 -13.64
C GLU A 72 1.06 -9.01 -14.58
N THR A 73 0.28 -8.20 -15.31
CA THR A 73 -0.45 -8.63 -16.48
C THR A 73 0.06 -7.91 -17.72
N LYS A 74 -0.02 -8.58 -18.87
CA LYS A 74 0.32 -8.03 -20.20
C LYS A 74 -0.83 -8.15 -21.20
N ASN A 75 -2.02 -8.51 -20.73
CA ASN A 75 -3.20 -8.77 -21.54
C ASN A 75 -4.48 -8.23 -20.89
N GLY A 76 -4.36 -7.17 -20.09
CA GLY A 76 -5.51 -6.48 -19.48
C GLY A 76 -6.21 -7.31 -18.42
N GLY A 77 -5.45 -8.01 -17.58
CA GLY A 77 -5.96 -8.73 -16.41
C GLY A 77 -6.47 -10.15 -16.69
N GLN A 78 -6.37 -10.66 -17.92
CA GLN A 78 -6.78 -12.04 -18.24
C GLN A 78 -5.87 -13.08 -17.59
N THR A 79 -4.55 -12.79 -17.54
CA THR A 79 -3.57 -13.61 -16.84
C THR A 79 -2.59 -12.76 -16.07
N TRP A 80 -2.13 -13.28 -14.94
CA TRP A 80 -1.17 -12.62 -14.07
C TRP A 80 0.03 -13.52 -13.78
N GLY A 81 1.23 -12.95 -13.78
CA GLY A 81 2.47 -13.62 -13.38
C GLY A 81 3.11 -12.90 -12.20
N ASN A 82 3.62 -13.65 -11.22
CA ASN A 82 4.38 -13.06 -10.12
C ASN A 82 5.74 -12.57 -10.62
N ILE A 83 6.14 -11.37 -10.22
CA ILE A 83 7.40 -10.74 -10.60
C ILE A 83 8.31 -10.42 -9.41
N SER A 84 7.92 -10.76 -8.18
CA SER A 84 8.71 -10.52 -6.96
C SER A 84 9.41 -11.77 -6.41
N ASP A 85 8.97 -12.97 -6.83
CA ASP A 85 9.50 -14.25 -6.38
C ASP A 85 11.03 -14.31 -6.54
N GLY A 86 11.70 -14.78 -5.50
CA GLY A 86 13.18 -14.81 -5.42
C GLY A 86 13.83 -13.53 -4.89
N TYR A 87 13.08 -12.42 -4.77
CA TYR A 87 13.59 -11.16 -4.21
C TYR A 87 12.91 -10.80 -2.88
N PHE A 88 11.58 -10.71 -2.88
CA PHE A 88 10.77 -10.40 -1.71
C PHE A 88 9.36 -10.97 -1.86
N GLY A 89 8.59 -10.93 -0.78
CA GLY A 89 7.23 -11.46 -0.77
C GLY A 89 6.38 -10.85 0.34
N GLY A 90 5.41 -11.61 0.81
CA GLY A 90 4.48 -11.15 1.84
C GLY A 90 3.40 -10.20 1.29
N SER A 91 2.91 -9.32 2.15
CA SER A 91 1.88 -8.34 1.81
C SER A 91 2.49 -7.08 1.23
N ILE A 92 1.87 -6.54 0.19
CA ILE A 92 2.29 -5.33 -0.49
C ILE A 92 1.27 -4.21 -0.23
N GLY A 93 1.74 -3.10 0.31
CA GLY A 93 0.90 -1.94 0.66
C GLY A 93 0.75 -0.94 -0.47
N ALA A 94 1.80 -0.79 -1.29
CA ALA A 94 1.83 0.12 -2.41
C ALA A 94 2.69 -0.44 -3.55
N VAL A 95 2.20 -0.30 -4.78
CA VAL A 95 2.97 -0.46 -6.02
C VAL A 95 2.79 0.82 -6.82
N THR A 96 3.87 1.35 -7.39
CA THR A 96 3.83 2.55 -8.22
C THR A 96 4.81 2.42 -9.36
N VAL A 97 4.34 2.72 -10.56
CA VAL A 97 5.18 2.81 -11.76
C VAL A 97 5.45 4.28 -12.04
N SER A 98 6.68 4.62 -12.43
CA SER A 98 6.99 5.97 -12.86
C SER A 98 6.27 6.31 -14.16
N GLU A 99 5.61 7.46 -14.20
CA GLU A 99 5.00 7.99 -15.43
C GLU A 99 6.05 8.40 -16.48
N TRP A 100 7.23 8.83 -16.05
CA TRP A 100 8.33 9.22 -16.93
C TRP A 100 9.07 8.03 -17.57
N ASP A 101 9.41 7.00 -16.78
CA ASP A 101 10.07 5.78 -17.24
C ASP A 101 9.37 4.54 -16.65
N PRO A 102 8.51 3.86 -17.43
CA PRO A 102 7.77 2.69 -16.97
C PRO A 102 8.64 1.48 -16.57
N ASN A 103 9.96 1.49 -16.83
CA ASN A 103 10.86 0.46 -16.30
C ASN A 103 11.10 0.62 -14.80
N VAL A 104 10.89 1.82 -14.26
CA VAL A 104 11.09 2.12 -12.84
C VAL A 104 9.80 1.83 -12.07
N ILE A 105 9.87 0.83 -11.20
CA ILE A 105 8.77 0.41 -10.32
C ILE A 105 9.24 0.50 -8.87
N TYR A 106 8.45 1.14 -8.02
CA TYR A 106 8.65 1.18 -6.59
C TYR A 106 7.57 0.35 -5.88
N VAL A 107 7.98 -0.39 -4.85
CA VAL A 107 7.11 -1.27 -4.08
C VAL A 107 7.35 -1.04 -2.59
N GLY A 108 6.26 -0.89 -1.85
CA GLY A 108 6.25 -0.76 -0.40
C GLY A 108 5.59 -1.96 0.24
N GLY A 109 6.29 -2.59 1.19
CA GLY A 109 5.78 -3.73 1.94
C GLY A 109 4.71 -3.38 2.98
N GLY A 110 3.95 -4.40 3.35
CA GLY A 110 2.99 -4.38 4.46
C GLY A 110 1.57 -4.10 4.05
N GLU A 111 0.64 -4.90 4.57
CA GLU A 111 -0.79 -4.67 4.38
C GLU A 111 -1.22 -3.40 5.10
N VAL A 112 -2.04 -2.58 4.45
CA VAL A 112 -2.48 -1.28 4.99
C VAL A 112 -3.96 -1.25 5.35
N THR A 113 -4.65 -2.36 5.12
CA THR A 113 -6.03 -2.58 5.54
C THR A 113 -6.02 -3.17 6.95
N VAL A 114 -5.48 -2.38 7.89
CA VAL A 114 -4.98 -2.64 9.27
C VAL A 114 -5.76 -3.63 10.16
N ARG A 115 -6.25 -4.79 9.71
CA ARG A 115 -7.02 -5.78 10.50
C ARG A 115 -6.22 -6.37 11.66
N GLY A 116 -6.90 -7.10 12.55
CA GLY A 116 -6.23 -7.80 13.66
C GLY A 116 -5.22 -8.88 13.22
N ASN A 117 -5.35 -9.39 11.99
CA ASN A 117 -4.44 -10.34 11.36
C ASN A 117 -3.58 -9.71 10.24
N VAL A 118 -3.41 -8.38 10.28
CA VAL A 118 -2.61 -7.63 9.31
C VAL A 118 -1.17 -8.14 9.29
N SER A 119 -0.62 -8.34 8.09
CA SER A 119 0.78 -8.74 7.92
C SER A 119 1.66 -7.54 7.61
N HIS A 120 2.79 -7.42 8.30
CA HIS A 120 3.83 -6.44 7.96
C HIS A 120 4.59 -6.85 6.70
N GLY A 121 5.33 -5.92 6.12
CA GLY A 121 6.32 -6.17 5.09
C GLY A 121 7.70 -5.72 5.54
N ASP A 122 8.63 -5.73 4.59
CA ASP A 122 10.07 -5.55 4.85
C ASP A 122 10.64 -4.29 4.16
N GLY A 123 9.83 -3.23 4.10
CA GLY A 123 10.24 -1.91 3.59
C GLY A 123 10.09 -1.72 2.08
N MET A 124 11.00 -0.92 1.52
CA MET A 124 10.95 -0.46 0.13
C MET A 124 11.79 -1.32 -0.82
N TRP A 125 11.29 -1.48 -2.05
CA TRP A 125 11.96 -2.17 -3.15
C TRP A 125 11.84 -1.35 -4.44
N LYS A 126 12.83 -1.45 -5.32
CA LYS A 126 12.85 -0.82 -6.64
C LYS A 126 13.28 -1.80 -7.71
N SER A 127 12.63 -1.72 -8.86
CA SER A 127 13.09 -2.27 -10.12
C SER A 127 13.40 -1.12 -11.10
N THR A 128 14.35 -1.35 -11.99
CA THR A 128 14.70 -0.44 -13.12
C THR A 128 14.62 -1.14 -14.46
N ASP A 129 14.03 -2.35 -14.50
CA ASP A 129 13.92 -3.21 -15.68
C ASP A 129 12.53 -3.82 -15.80
N ALA A 130 11.51 -3.07 -15.38
CA ALA A 130 10.09 -3.44 -15.38
C ALA A 130 9.79 -4.72 -14.58
N GLY A 131 10.44 -4.87 -13.42
CA GLY A 131 10.17 -5.93 -12.46
C GLY A 131 10.92 -7.24 -12.70
N LYS A 132 11.92 -7.28 -13.58
CA LYS A 132 12.74 -8.49 -13.78
C LYS A 132 13.73 -8.70 -12.64
N THR A 133 14.29 -7.61 -12.13
CA THR A 133 15.18 -7.58 -10.97
C THR A 133 14.76 -6.51 -9.96
N TRP A 134 15.08 -6.75 -8.69
CA TRP A 134 14.70 -5.87 -7.59
C TRP A 134 15.86 -5.61 -6.64
N LYS A 135 15.96 -4.36 -6.16
CA LYS A 135 16.90 -3.90 -5.13
C LYS A 135 16.11 -3.45 -3.91
N SER A 136 16.51 -3.89 -2.71
CA SER A 136 15.97 -3.38 -1.45
C SER A 136 16.49 -1.96 -1.21
N LEU A 137 15.61 -1.06 -0.77
CA LEU A 137 15.88 0.37 -0.55
C LEU A 137 15.81 0.79 0.92
N GLY A 138 15.74 -0.17 1.86
CA GLY A 138 15.62 0.14 3.29
C GLY A 138 14.17 0.40 3.73
N LEU A 139 14.00 1.26 4.75
CA LEU A 139 12.73 1.45 5.46
C LEU A 139 12.11 0.13 6.00
N LYS A 140 12.96 -0.77 6.50
CA LYS A 140 12.57 -2.13 6.91
C LYS A 140 11.68 -2.15 8.16
N ASP A 141 11.83 -1.18 9.05
CA ASP A 141 11.07 -1.10 10.29
C ASP A 141 9.78 -0.29 10.16
N SER A 142 9.52 0.31 8.99
CA SER A 142 8.27 0.99 8.67
C SER A 142 7.08 0.03 8.70
N ARG A 143 7.31 -1.25 8.40
CA ARG A 143 6.37 -2.39 8.35
C ARG A 143 5.17 -2.25 7.42
N HIS A 144 4.64 -1.06 7.21
CA HIS A 144 3.40 -0.75 6.50
C HIS A 144 3.59 0.54 5.69
N ILE A 145 3.62 0.40 4.37
CA ILE A 145 3.81 1.51 3.43
C ILE A 145 2.52 1.68 2.60
N PRO A 146 1.59 2.56 3.04
CA PRO A 146 0.31 2.75 2.35
C PRO A 146 0.40 3.52 1.03
N ARG A 147 1.42 4.36 0.85
CA ARG A 147 1.57 5.20 -0.34
C ARG A 147 3.00 5.41 -0.76
N ILE A 148 3.17 5.43 -2.07
CA ILE A 148 4.36 5.90 -2.76
C ILE A 148 3.88 6.91 -3.81
N ARG A 149 4.62 8.01 -3.97
CA ARG A 149 4.45 8.98 -5.06
C ARG A 149 5.79 9.26 -5.70
N VAL A 150 5.84 9.15 -7.02
CA VAL A 150 7.04 9.41 -7.82
C VAL A 150 6.83 10.73 -8.54
N HIS A 151 7.86 11.57 -8.58
CA HIS A 151 7.78 12.82 -9.32
C HIS A 151 7.56 12.55 -10.82
N PRO A 152 6.60 13.23 -11.47
CA PRO A 152 6.09 12.85 -12.80
C PRO A 152 7.12 12.94 -13.94
N ARG A 153 8.23 13.66 -13.71
CA ARG A 153 9.32 13.84 -14.69
C ARG A 153 10.71 13.44 -14.19
N ASN A 154 10.80 12.90 -12.98
CA ASN A 154 12.08 12.49 -12.41
C ASN A 154 11.88 11.29 -11.47
N PRO A 155 12.12 10.04 -11.92
CA PRO A 155 11.88 8.86 -11.11
C PRO A 155 12.80 8.72 -9.88
N ASP A 156 13.82 9.56 -9.74
CA ASP A 156 14.69 9.57 -8.56
C ASP A 156 14.14 10.41 -7.40
N ILE A 157 13.16 11.28 -7.68
CA ILE A 157 12.46 12.02 -6.63
C ILE A 157 11.22 11.21 -6.24
N VAL A 158 11.25 10.62 -5.06
CA VAL A 158 10.20 9.71 -4.56
C VAL A 158 9.82 10.07 -3.15
N TYR A 159 8.53 10.00 -2.86
CA TYR A 159 7.97 10.21 -1.55
C TYR A 159 7.23 8.96 -1.06
N VAL A 160 7.35 8.67 0.22
CA VAL A 160 6.80 7.47 0.85
C VAL A 160 6.03 7.88 2.11
N ALA A 161 4.78 7.46 2.21
CA ALA A 161 4.06 7.49 3.47
C ALA A 161 4.36 6.18 4.21
N ALA A 162 4.93 6.29 5.41
CA ALA A 162 5.19 5.16 6.30
C ALA A 162 4.25 5.23 7.50
N LEU A 163 3.43 4.18 7.66
CA LEU A 163 2.48 4.12 8.76
C LEU A 163 3.15 3.67 10.06
N GLY A 164 4.18 2.81 9.98
CA GLY A 164 4.85 2.26 11.16
C GLY A 164 4.12 1.07 11.78
N HIS A 165 4.57 0.68 12.97
CA HIS A 165 4.06 -0.46 13.71
C HIS A 165 2.60 -0.23 14.14
N LEU A 166 1.73 -1.21 13.90
CA LEU A 166 0.34 -1.10 14.36
C LEU A 166 0.18 -1.50 15.83
N PHE A 167 1.06 -2.37 16.34
CA PHE A 167 0.97 -2.99 17.67
C PHE A 167 1.94 -2.39 18.70
N GLY A 168 2.43 -1.17 18.47
CA GLY A 168 3.35 -0.48 19.36
C GLY A 168 3.95 0.76 18.70
N PRO A 169 4.62 1.64 19.47
CA PRO A 169 5.32 2.79 18.91
C PRO A 169 6.55 2.37 18.10
N ASN A 170 6.94 3.19 17.12
CA ASN A 170 8.20 3.08 16.39
C ASN A 170 8.57 4.41 15.72
N GLU A 171 9.88 4.65 15.56
CA GLU A 171 10.41 5.89 14.98
C GLU A 171 10.31 5.94 13.44
N GLU A 172 10.23 4.79 12.77
CA GLU A 172 10.17 4.70 11.32
C GLU A 172 8.74 4.92 10.81
N ARG A 173 8.25 6.15 11.01
CA ARG A 173 6.92 6.67 10.64
C ARG A 173 7.03 8.01 9.92
N GLY A 174 5.93 8.43 9.30
CA GLY A 174 5.80 9.75 8.69
C GLY A 174 6.01 9.73 7.17
N VAL A 175 6.32 10.89 6.60
CA VAL A 175 6.64 11.01 5.16
C VAL A 175 8.15 11.03 4.99
N TYR A 176 8.64 10.17 4.12
CA TYR A 176 10.03 10.15 3.66
C TYR A 176 10.12 10.66 2.24
N ARG A 177 11.24 11.30 1.91
CA ARG A 177 11.61 11.73 0.57
C ARG A 177 12.98 11.17 0.22
N SER A 178 13.14 10.72 -1.01
CA SER A 178 14.43 10.47 -1.63
C SER A 178 14.59 11.37 -2.85
N LYS A 179 15.83 11.78 -3.12
CA LYS A 179 16.24 12.54 -4.32
C LYS A 179 17.23 11.76 -5.20
N ASP A 180 17.49 10.50 -4.86
CA ASP A 180 18.46 9.60 -5.49
C ASP A 180 17.83 8.22 -5.78
N GLY A 181 16.51 8.18 -5.93
CA GLY A 181 15.79 6.97 -6.33
C GLY A 181 15.76 5.89 -5.25
N GLY A 182 15.80 6.29 -3.98
CA GLY A 182 15.65 5.44 -2.81
C GLY A 182 16.97 4.93 -2.22
N GLU A 183 18.11 5.48 -2.62
CA GLU A 183 19.39 5.13 -2.00
C GLU A 183 19.53 5.76 -0.61
N ASN A 184 19.05 6.99 -0.46
CA ASN A 184 18.93 7.68 0.81
C ASN A 184 17.50 8.20 1.04
N TRP A 185 17.07 8.18 2.30
CA TRP A 185 15.76 8.65 2.72
C TRP A 185 15.88 9.76 3.77
N GLU A 186 15.20 10.87 3.50
CA GLU A 186 15.05 12.00 4.41
C GLU A 186 13.64 11.97 5.01
N LYS A 187 13.53 12.02 6.34
CA LYS A 187 12.24 12.11 7.03
C LYS A 187 11.76 13.58 6.98
N VAL A 188 10.78 13.88 6.13
CA VAL A 188 10.35 15.24 5.81
C VAL A 188 9.07 15.68 6.54
N LEU A 189 8.28 14.73 7.04
CA LEU A 189 7.14 15.01 7.93
C LEU A 189 7.08 13.93 9.02
N TYR A 190 7.24 14.34 10.27
CA TYR A 190 7.21 13.46 11.44
C TYR A 190 6.53 14.14 12.61
N ILE A 191 5.67 13.41 13.29
CA ILE A 191 4.92 13.93 14.43
C ILE A 191 5.47 13.34 15.73
N ASN A 192 5.42 12.01 15.87
CA ASN A 192 6.00 11.23 16.95
C ASN A 192 5.98 9.72 16.59
N ASP A 193 6.36 8.87 17.53
CA ASP A 193 6.51 7.41 17.37
C ASP A 193 5.18 6.63 17.36
N GLU A 194 4.04 7.30 17.54
CA GLU A 194 2.70 6.72 17.51
C GLU A 194 1.85 7.19 16.32
N VAL A 195 2.35 8.13 15.52
CA VAL A 195 1.61 8.78 14.43
C VAL A 195 2.35 8.57 13.10
N GLY A 196 1.72 7.80 12.20
CA GLY A 196 2.26 7.51 10.87
C GLY A 196 1.61 8.32 9.75
N ALA A 197 2.17 8.28 8.55
CA ALA A 197 1.52 8.83 7.36
C ALA A 197 0.67 7.75 6.68
N CYS A 198 -0.53 8.11 6.20
CA CYS A 198 -1.50 7.17 5.65
C CYS A 198 -1.92 7.45 4.20
N ASP A 199 -1.94 8.72 3.79
CA ASP A 199 -2.13 9.10 2.39
C ASP A 199 -1.17 10.24 2.00
N LEU A 200 -0.88 10.34 0.70
CA LEU A 200 0.08 11.28 0.15
C LEU A 200 -0.22 11.51 -1.32
N ILE A 201 -0.20 12.76 -1.77
CA ILE A 201 -0.38 13.11 -3.18
C ILE A 201 0.47 14.33 -3.55
N LEU A 202 1.12 14.24 -4.72
CA LEU A 202 1.74 15.38 -5.38
C LEU A 202 0.67 16.03 -6.25
N ASP A 203 0.59 17.35 -6.26
CA ASP A 203 -0.23 18.07 -7.24
C ASP A 203 0.25 17.71 -8.67
N PRO A 204 -0.63 17.19 -9.55
CA PRO A 204 -0.26 16.77 -10.90
C PRO A 204 0.31 17.89 -11.77
N ASN A 205 -0.07 19.14 -11.52
CA ASN A 205 0.37 20.30 -12.30
C ASN A 205 1.58 21.01 -11.67
N ASN A 206 1.82 20.81 -10.38
CA ASN A 206 2.97 21.38 -9.67
C ASN A 206 3.44 20.47 -8.53
N PRO A 207 4.36 19.52 -8.78
CA PRO A 207 4.79 18.52 -7.79
C PRO A 207 5.57 19.10 -6.60
N ARG A 208 5.81 20.42 -6.52
CA ARG A 208 6.27 21.08 -5.29
C ARG A 208 5.15 21.22 -4.26
N ILE A 209 3.89 21.20 -4.71
CA ILE A 209 2.72 21.20 -3.84
C ILE A 209 2.42 19.76 -3.48
N ILE A 210 2.42 19.47 -2.18
CA ILE A 210 2.23 18.12 -1.65
C ILE A 210 1.18 18.19 -0.55
N TYR A 211 0.25 17.24 -0.58
CA TYR A 211 -0.65 17.00 0.54
C TYR A 211 -0.35 15.64 1.14
N ALA A 212 -0.33 15.58 2.47
CA ALA A 212 -0.13 14.34 3.22
C ALA A 212 -1.10 14.27 4.38
N SER A 213 -1.53 13.06 4.73
CA SER A 213 -2.33 12.83 5.94
C SER A 213 -1.59 11.96 6.94
N THR A 214 -1.64 12.36 8.20
CA THR A 214 -1.09 11.62 9.33
C THR A 214 -2.21 10.99 10.15
N TRP A 215 -1.93 9.84 10.76
CA TRP A 215 -2.90 9.04 11.47
C TRP A 215 -2.27 8.39 12.69
N ARG A 216 -2.80 8.74 13.86
CA ARG A 216 -2.58 7.99 15.10
C ARG A 216 -3.43 6.72 15.03
N ILE A 217 -2.78 5.57 15.02
CA ILE A 217 -3.45 4.28 15.07
C ILE A 217 -2.73 3.33 16.01
N LYS A 218 -3.52 2.64 16.84
CA LYS A 218 -3.05 1.56 17.70
C LYS A 218 -3.93 0.34 17.58
N ARG A 219 -3.29 -0.82 17.46
CA ARG A 219 -3.89 -2.14 17.52
C ARG A 219 -3.45 -2.86 18.79
N THR A 220 -4.39 -3.59 19.35
CA THR A 220 -4.12 -4.71 20.26
C THR A 220 -4.76 -5.97 19.68
N PRO A 221 -4.52 -7.17 20.26
CA PRO A 221 -5.22 -8.37 19.80
C PRO A 221 -6.76 -8.27 19.82
N TYR A 222 -7.34 -7.32 20.55
CA TYR A 222 -8.78 -7.20 20.78
C TYR A 222 -9.35 -5.78 20.58
N SER A 223 -8.54 -4.78 20.23
CA SER A 223 -9.00 -3.41 20.00
C SER A 223 -8.32 -2.71 18.82
N LEU A 224 -8.98 -1.66 18.32
CA LEU A 224 -8.42 -0.65 17.43
C LEU A 224 -8.77 0.72 17.97
N GLU A 225 -7.77 1.58 18.08
CA GLU A 225 -7.91 2.99 18.38
C GLU A 225 -7.54 3.77 17.11
N SER A 226 -8.46 4.60 16.62
CA SER A 226 -8.27 5.41 15.40
C SER A 226 -8.39 6.89 15.73
N GLY A 227 -7.36 7.64 15.37
CA GLY A 227 -7.32 9.08 15.51
C GLY A 227 -6.83 9.58 16.87
N GLY A 228 -6.75 10.90 16.99
CA GLY A 228 -6.22 11.58 18.16
C GLY A 228 -5.18 12.63 17.79
N GLU A 229 -4.47 13.15 18.80
CA GLU A 229 -3.44 14.16 18.61
C GLU A 229 -2.39 13.71 17.58
N GLY A 230 -2.03 14.61 16.67
CA GLY A 230 -1.13 14.35 15.55
C GLY A 230 -1.80 13.76 14.30
N SER A 231 -3.06 13.32 14.36
CA SER A 231 -3.82 12.95 13.15
C SER A 231 -4.30 14.20 12.43
N GLY A 232 -4.04 14.33 11.14
CA GLY A 232 -4.33 15.56 10.43
C GLY A 232 -4.00 15.57 8.94
N LEU A 233 -4.30 16.70 8.31
CA LEU A 233 -4.00 17.00 6.92
C LEU A 233 -2.94 18.10 6.85
N TRP A 234 -1.92 17.88 6.04
CA TRP A 234 -0.76 18.74 5.90
C TRP A 234 -0.59 19.16 4.44
N LYS A 235 -0.11 20.39 4.24
CA LYS A 235 0.25 20.93 2.92
C LYS A 235 1.69 21.44 2.94
N SER A 236 2.46 21.06 1.93
CA SER A 236 3.74 21.67 1.58
C SER A 236 3.62 22.37 0.23
N THR A 237 4.41 23.42 0.02
CA THR A 237 4.49 24.16 -1.26
C THR A 237 5.92 24.28 -1.81
N ASP A 238 6.88 23.63 -1.14
CA ASP A 238 8.31 23.68 -1.43
C ASP A 238 8.92 22.27 -1.60
N GLY A 239 8.10 21.30 -2.00
CA GLY A 239 8.55 19.92 -2.25
C GLY A 239 8.79 19.12 -0.96
N GLY A 240 8.15 19.50 0.14
CA GLY A 240 8.19 18.80 1.42
C GLY A 240 9.26 19.31 2.38
N ASP A 241 9.94 20.42 2.09
CA ASP A 241 10.93 20.99 3.02
C ASP A 241 10.23 21.64 4.23
N THR A 242 9.07 22.26 4.02
CA THR A 242 8.21 22.78 5.09
C THR A 242 6.77 22.34 4.92
N TRP A 243 6.05 22.25 6.04
CA TRP A 243 4.67 21.79 6.12
C TRP A 243 3.81 22.70 6.98
N LYS A 244 2.61 23.02 6.48
CA LYS A 244 1.54 23.70 7.23
C LYS A 244 0.44 22.70 7.52
N GLU A 245 0.05 22.57 8.79
CA GLU A 245 -1.15 21.83 9.15
C GLU A 245 -2.39 22.61 8.69
N ILE A 246 -3.31 21.92 8.00
CA ILE A 246 -4.55 22.50 7.48
C ILE A 246 -5.80 21.78 8.00
N THR A 247 -5.66 20.85 8.95
CA THR A 247 -6.76 20.05 9.55
C THR A 247 -7.90 20.91 10.14
N ARG A 248 -7.59 22.13 10.58
CA ARG A 248 -8.53 23.08 11.23
C ARG A 248 -8.87 24.28 10.37
N ASN A 249 -8.57 24.23 9.08
CA ASN A 249 -8.96 25.28 8.16
C ASN A 249 -10.49 25.39 8.09
N LYS A 250 -10.97 26.60 7.78
CA LYS A 250 -12.40 26.95 7.80
C LYS A 250 -13.23 25.96 6.99
N GLY A 251 -14.22 25.35 7.63
CA GLY A 251 -15.19 24.43 7.01
C GLY A 251 -14.87 22.94 7.20
N LEU A 252 -13.68 22.59 7.69
CA LEU A 252 -13.36 21.23 8.15
C LEU A 252 -13.95 20.95 9.54
N PRO A 253 -14.12 19.67 9.92
CA PRO A 253 -14.77 19.33 11.18
C PRO A 253 -13.82 19.48 12.38
N GLU A 254 -14.38 19.96 13.48
CA GLU A 254 -13.69 20.06 14.77
C GLU A 254 -13.60 18.70 15.51
N GLY A 255 -12.74 18.65 16.53
CA GLY A 255 -12.60 17.51 17.44
C GLY A 255 -11.69 16.39 16.91
N LEU A 256 -11.93 15.16 17.37
CA LEU A 256 -11.08 14.00 17.06
C LEU A 256 -11.12 13.66 15.57
N VAL A 257 -9.95 13.60 14.96
CA VAL A 257 -9.76 13.25 13.55
C VAL A 257 -9.03 11.92 13.47
N GLY A 258 -9.54 11.01 12.62
CA GLY A 258 -8.94 9.72 12.31
C GLY A 258 -8.25 9.75 10.94
N ILE A 259 -8.36 8.65 10.20
CA ILE A 259 -7.76 8.53 8.86
C ILE A 259 -8.37 9.55 7.88
N ILE A 260 -7.53 10.10 6.99
CA ILE A 260 -7.92 11.03 5.94
C ILE A 260 -7.38 10.54 4.60
N GLY A 261 -8.28 10.45 3.61
CA GLY A 261 -7.93 10.24 2.21
C GLY A 261 -7.95 11.56 1.46
N ILE A 262 -7.02 11.76 0.52
CA ILE A 262 -6.81 13.05 -0.16
C ILE A 262 -6.71 12.86 -1.68
N ALA A 263 -7.35 13.74 -2.44
CA ALA A 263 -7.22 13.82 -3.89
C ALA A 263 -7.12 15.27 -4.36
N VAL A 264 -6.30 15.50 -5.38
CA VAL A 264 -6.16 16.79 -6.09
C VAL A 264 -6.67 16.57 -7.51
N SER A 265 -7.45 17.50 -8.06
CA SER A 265 -7.88 17.40 -9.45
C SER A 265 -6.68 17.58 -10.40
N PRO A 266 -6.45 16.65 -11.35
CA PRO A 266 -5.46 16.86 -12.40
C PRO A 266 -5.76 18.07 -13.28
N LEU A 267 -7.02 18.49 -13.37
CA LEU A 267 -7.46 19.61 -14.20
C LEU A 267 -7.42 20.97 -13.49
N ASN A 268 -7.38 20.96 -12.16
CA ASN A 268 -7.37 22.18 -11.35
C ASN A 268 -6.68 21.93 -10.01
N SER A 269 -5.48 22.47 -9.85
CA SER A 269 -4.68 22.40 -8.61
C SER A 269 -5.37 22.98 -7.38
N ASP A 270 -6.30 23.93 -7.55
CA ASP A 270 -7.04 24.50 -6.43
C ASP A 270 -8.18 23.59 -5.96
N ARG A 271 -8.59 22.62 -6.79
CA ARG A 271 -9.64 21.67 -6.44
C ARG A 271 -9.06 20.46 -5.73
N VAL A 272 -9.39 20.36 -4.44
CA VAL A 272 -8.91 19.32 -3.54
C VAL A 272 -10.09 18.68 -2.81
N TRP A 273 -10.09 17.36 -2.66
CA TRP A 273 -11.07 16.64 -1.86
C TRP A 273 -10.41 15.94 -0.68
N ALA A 274 -11.09 15.93 0.46
CA ALA A 274 -10.66 15.19 1.66
C ALA A 274 -11.82 14.35 2.20
N LEU A 275 -11.60 13.04 2.35
CA LEU A 275 -12.53 12.13 3.01
C LEU A 275 -12.04 11.90 4.44
N ILE A 276 -12.81 12.37 5.42
CA ILE A 276 -12.32 12.51 6.80
C ILE A 276 -13.11 11.62 7.76
N GLU A 277 -12.40 10.76 8.49
CA GLU A 277 -12.93 10.08 9.67
C GLU A 277 -13.05 11.06 10.83
N ASN A 278 -14.28 11.43 11.16
CA ASN A 278 -14.63 12.29 12.30
C ASN A 278 -16.11 12.04 12.64
N ARG A 279 -16.54 12.37 13.87
CA ARG A 279 -17.96 12.26 14.29
C ARG A 279 -18.90 13.04 13.36
N ASN A 280 -18.47 14.24 12.95
CA ASN A 280 -19.13 15.11 11.97
C ASN A 280 -18.43 15.06 10.60
N GLY A 281 -17.64 14.00 10.35
CA GLY A 281 -16.87 13.80 9.12
C GLY A 281 -17.72 13.49 7.89
N GLY A 282 -17.05 13.16 6.79
CA GLY A 282 -17.65 13.04 5.46
C GLY A 282 -16.65 13.42 4.38
N LEU A 283 -17.18 13.71 3.20
CA LEU A 283 -16.39 14.24 2.09
C LEU A 283 -16.45 15.77 2.10
N PHE A 284 -15.28 16.38 2.01
CA PHE A 284 -15.08 17.81 1.92
C PHE A 284 -14.38 18.15 0.61
N ARG A 285 -14.67 19.33 0.06
CA ARG A 285 -14.02 19.89 -1.11
C ARG A 285 -13.50 21.28 -0.79
N SER A 286 -12.31 21.61 -1.28
CA SER A 286 -11.78 22.95 -1.39
C SER A 286 -11.66 23.31 -2.86
N ASP A 287 -11.89 24.57 -3.19
CA ASP A 287 -11.69 25.17 -4.53
C ASP A 287 -10.63 26.30 -4.47
N ASP A 288 -9.79 26.32 -3.42
CA ASP A 288 -8.72 27.30 -3.17
C ASP A 288 -7.42 26.64 -2.63
N GLY A 289 -7.19 25.38 -3.01
CA GLY A 289 -5.99 24.65 -2.66
C GLY A 289 -5.90 24.27 -1.17
N GLY A 290 -7.03 24.21 -0.47
CA GLY A 290 -7.14 23.75 0.91
C GLY A 290 -7.19 24.86 1.96
N GLU A 291 -7.34 26.14 1.59
CA GLU A 291 -7.47 27.24 2.54
C GLU A 291 -8.88 27.32 3.15
N THR A 292 -9.92 27.07 2.36
CA THR A 292 -11.30 26.91 2.82
C THR A 292 -11.96 25.66 2.24
N TRP A 293 -12.88 25.09 3.02
CA TRP A 293 -13.51 23.81 2.73
C TRP A 293 -15.04 23.89 2.83
N GLN A 294 -15.71 23.08 2.03
CA GLN A 294 -17.14 22.83 2.12
C GLN A 294 -17.39 21.32 2.25
N LYS A 295 -18.28 20.93 3.17
CA LYS A 295 -18.74 19.55 3.26
C LYS A 295 -19.69 19.26 2.10
N THR A 296 -19.28 18.40 1.17
CA THR A 296 -20.09 18.08 -0.02
C THR A 296 -21.00 16.87 0.21
N SER A 297 -20.58 15.93 1.08
CA SER A 297 -21.40 14.78 1.42
C SER A 297 -21.19 14.32 2.87
N SER A 298 -22.29 13.95 3.52
CA SER A 298 -22.31 13.27 4.82
C SER A 298 -22.65 11.79 4.73
N ASP A 299 -22.70 11.22 3.52
CA ASP A 299 -23.08 9.82 3.31
C ASP A 299 -22.05 8.88 3.98
N ASN A 300 -22.52 8.08 4.94
CA ASN A 300 -21.69 7.14 5.67
C ASN A 300 -21.23 5.97 4.80
N ASN A 301 -21.89 5.67 3.68
CA ASN A 301 -21.46 4.61 2.75
C ASN A 301 -20.08 4.87 2.15
N LEU A 302 -19.65 6.13 2.11
CA LEU A 302 -18.33 6.54 1.62
C LEU A 302 -17.21 6.28 2.64
N ARG A 303 -17.54 6.19 3.94
CA ARG A 303 -16.58 6.15 5.05
C ARG A 303 -16.83 5.04 6.08
N GLN A 304 -17.71 4.10 5.80
CA GLN A 304 -17.90 2.93 6.67
C GLN A 304 -16.57 2.19 6.80
N ARG A 305 -16.29 1.64 7.99
CA ARG A 305 -14.99 1.03 8.32
C ARG A 305 -13.82 1.90 7.84
N ALA A 306 -13.79 3.17 8.24
CA ALA A 306 -12.85 4.17 7.72
C ALA A 306 -11.38 3.69 7.68
N TRP A 307 -10.93 3.02 8.75
CA TRP A 307 -9.60 2.39 8.86
C TRP A 307 -9.26 1.36 7.75
N TYR A 308 -10.24 0.91 6.97
CA TYR A 308 -10.10 -0.13 5.96
C TYR A 308 -10.19 0.39 4.52
N TYR A 309 -10.90 1.49 4.24
CA TYR A 309 -11.22 1.90 2.86
C TYR A 309 -10.86 3.33 2.46
N THR A 310 -10.63 4.25 3.41
CA THR A 310 -10.62 5.72 3.17
C THR A 310 -9.67 6.16 2.04
N ARG A 311 -10.15 6.12 0.79
CA ARG A 311 -9.41 6.45 -0.43
C ARG A 311 -10.32 7.08 -1.46
N ILE A 312 -9.80 8.13 -2.08
CA ILE A 312 -10.52 8.97 -3.03
C ILE A 312 -9.61 9.32 -4.20
N TYR A 313 -10.20 9.47 -5.38
CA TYR A 313 -9.46 9.70 -6.62
C TYR A 313 -10.24 10.65 -7.50
N ALA A 314 -9.55 11.64 -8.07
CA ALA A 314 -10.13 12.58 -9.02
C ALA A 314 -9.99 12.04 -10.44
N ASP A 315 -11.02 12.26 -11.25
CA ASP A 315 -11.00 11.92 -12.67
C ASP A 315 -9.98 12.78 -13.43
N THR A 316 -9.36 12.20 -14.47
CA THR A 316 -8.27 12.83 -15.22
C THR A 316 -8.76 13.74 -16.35
N GLU A 317 -10.04 13.66 -16.73
CA GLU A 317 -10.63 14.43 -17.84
C GLU A 317 -11.88 15.22 -17.44
N ASN A 318 -12.40 15.05 -16.22
CA ASN A 318 -13.55 15.81 -15.73
C ASN A 318 -13.38 16.29 -14.27
N GLU A 319 -13.38 17.61 -14.10
CA GLU A 319 -13.09 18.28 -12.82
C GLU A 319 -14.13 18.01 -11.71
N ASP A 320 -15.35 17.56 -12.07
CA ASP A 320 -16.44 17.26 -11.14
C ASP A 320 -16.61 15.75 -10.88
N VAL A 321 -15.87 14.90 -11.59
CA VAL A 321 -15.93 13.45 -11.40
C VAL A 321 -14.87 13.02 -10.39
N LEU A 322 -15.29 12.21 -9.43
CA LEU A 322 -14.39 11.57 -8.48
C LEU A 322 -14.94 10.21 -8.05
N TYR A 323 -14.04 9.39 -7.54
CA TYR A 323 -14.29 8.03 -7.12
C TYR A 323 -13.94 7.86 -5.65
N VAL A 324 -14.72 7.03 -4.94
CA VAL A 324 -14.43 6.62 -3.56
C VAL A 324 -14.38 5.10 -3.51
N ALA A 325 -13.25 4.57 -3.07
CA ALA A 325 -13.11 3.14 -2.82
C ALA A 325 -13.70 2.81 -1.44
N ASN A 326 -14.61 1.84 -1.40
CA ASN A 326 -15.22 1.31 -0.18
C ASN A 326 -15.70 -0.13 -0.46
N VAL A 327 -16.53 -0.71 0.43
CA VAL A 327 -17.22 -1.99 0.18
C VAL A 327 -17.85 -2.02 -1.22
N GLN A 328 -18.51 -0.92 -1.58
CA GLN A 328 -18.95 -0.62 -2.94
C GLN A 328 -18.01 0.40 -3.57
N PHE A 329 -17.88 0.36 -4.89
CA PHE A 329 -17.13 1.37 -5.64
C PHE A 329 -18.06 2.51 -6.00
N TRP A 330 -17.76 3.72 -5.55
CA TRP A 330 -18.64 4.88 -5.72
C TRP A 330 -18.07 5.87 -6.71
N ARG A 331 -18.94 6.48 -7.52
CA ARG A 331 -18.61 7.61 -8.40
C ARG A 331 -19.57 8.77 -8.18
N SER A 332 -19.03 9.98 -8.08
CA SER A 332 -19.75 11.24 -8.20
C SER A 332 -19.47 11.88 -9.56
N LYS A 333 -20.40 12.70 -10.04
CA LYS A 333 -20.27 13.50 -11.25
C LYS A 333 -20.61 14.98 -11.02
N ASP A 334 -20.64 15.40 -9.76
CA ASP A 334 -21.12 16.71 -9.32
C ASP A 334 -20.24 17.31 -8.21
N GLY A 335 -18.95 16.99 -8.26
CA GLY A 335 -17.94 17.48 -7.32
C GLY A 335 -18.04 16.88 -5.93
N GLY A 336 -18.74 15.74 -5.77
CA GLY A 336 -18.83 14.99 -4.52
C GLY A 336 -20.10 15.25 -3.72
N LYS A 337 -21.17 15.74 -4.36
CA LYS A 337 -22.46 15.99 -3.71
C LYS A 337 -23.34 14.73 -3.71
N THR A 338 -23.41 14.04 -4.84
CA THR A 338 -24.16 12.78 -4.98
C THR A 338 -23.28 11.66 -5.51
N PHE A 339 -23.57 10.43 -5.09
CA PHE A 339 -22.82 9.24 -5.47
C PHE A 339 -23.73 8.14 -5.99
N LYS A 340 -23.24 7.41 -6.98
CA LYS A 340 -23.83 6.16 -7.46
C LYS A 340 -22.78 5.07 -7.41
N SER A 341 -23.18 3.88 -6.98
CA SER A 341 -22.30 2.72 -7.02
C SER A 341 -22.09 2.28 -8.47
N ILE A 342 -20.88 1.83 -8.76
CA ILE A 342 -20.49 1.18 -10.01
C ILE A 342 -20.31 -0.30 -9.70
N ARG A 343 -20.89 -1.15 -10.55
CA ARG A 343 -20.71 -2.60 -10.42
C ARG A 343 -19.29 -2.97 -10.89
N THR A 344 -18.60 -3.71 -10.04
CA THR A 344 -17.28 -4.30 -10.26
C THR A 344 -17.37 -5.82 -10.17
N PRO A 345 -16.34 -6.57 -10.62
CA PRO A 345 -16.32 -8.03 -10.52
C PRO A 345 -16.36 -8.58 -9.09
N HIS A 346 -15.84 -7.82 -8.11
CA HIS A 346 -15.84 -8.16 -6.69
C HIS A 346 -16.10 -6.92 -5.81
N GLY A 347 -16.35 -7.11 -4.51
CA GLY A 347 -16.49 -6.02 -3.54
C GLY A 347 -15.20 -5.74 -2.75
N ASP A 348 -15.29 -4.82 -1.79
CA ASP A 348 -14.18 -4.42 -0.91
C ASP A 348 -12.99 -3.82 -1.71
N HIS A 349 -13.18 -2.59 -2.20
CA HIS A 349 -12.21 -1.90 -3.05
C HIS A 349 -11.17 -1.19 -2.21
N HIS A 350 -9.90 -1.49 -2.47
CA HIS A 350 -8.77 -1.02 -1.70
C HIS A 350 -7.92 -0.02 -2.42
N ASP A 351 -7.88 0.06 -3.75
CA ASP A 351 -7.06 1.03 -4.48
C ASP A 351 -7.63 1.25 -5.88
N LEU A 352 -7.28 2.38 -6.49
CA LEU A 352 -7.67 2.72 -7.86
C LEU A 352 -6.48 3.38 -8.55
N TRP A 353 -6.26 3.00 -9.80
CA TRP A 353 -5.45 3.77 -10.74
C TRP A 353 -6.34 4.20 -11.90
N ILE A 354 -6.23 5.47 -12.28
CA ILE A 354 -6.91 6.07 -13.43
C ILE A 354 -5.83 6.47 -14.41
N ASP A 355 -5.95 6.07 -15.67
CA ASP A 355 -4.98 6.43 -16.69
C ASP A 355 -4.97 7.96 -16.87
N PRO A 356 -3.81 8.64 -16.70
CA PRO A 356 -3.72 10.08 -16.90
C PRO A 356 -3.99 10.48 -18.36
N MET A 357 -3.99 9.53 -19.30
CA MET A 357 -4.26 9.77 -20.72
C MET A 357 -5.65 9.28 -21.19
N ASP A 358 -6.42 8.58 -20.35
CA ASP A 358 -7.76 8.06 -20.67
C ASP A 358 -8.57 7.80 -19.39
N SER A 359 -9.44 8.74 -19.01
CA SER A 359 -10.26 8.63 -17.78
C SER A 359 -11.20 7.41 -17.73
N LYS A 360 -11.39 6.71 -18.86
CA LYS A 360 -12.21 5.49 -18.94
C LYS A 360 -11.42 4.21 -18.69
N HIS A 361 -10.10 4.31 -18.64
CA HIS A 361 -9.21 3.19 -18.32
C HIS A 361 -8.88 3.22 -16.82
N LEU A 362 -9.49 2.29 -16.10
CA LEU A 362 -9.44 2.19 -14.64
C LEU A 362 -8.90 0.81 -14.25
N LEU A 363 -8.02 0.77 -13.25
CA LEU A 363 -7.58 -0.46 -12.59
C LEU A 363 -7.95 -0.38 -11.13
N ILE A 364 -8.47 -1.47 -10.58
CA ILE A 364 -9.06 -1.49 -9.24
C ILE A 364 -8.45 -2.65 -8.46
N ALA A 365 -7.93 -2.36 -7.27
CA ALA A 365 -7.57 -3.37 -6.30
C ALA A 365 -8.80 -3.69 -5.43
N ASP A 366 -9.17 -4.97 -5.30
CA ASP A 366 -10.25 -5.41 -4.42
C ASP A 366 -9.96 -6.78 -3.76
N ASP A 367 -10.92 -7.29 -2.97
CA ASP A 367 -10.78 -8.59 -2.29
C ASP A 367 -10.71 -9.80 -3.25
N GLY A 368 -11.04 -9.61 -4.53
CA GLY A 368 -11.02 -10.63 -5.60
C GLY A 368 -9.77 -10.61 -6.47
N GLY A 369 -8.94 -9.56 -6.42
CA GLY A 369 -7.72 -9.44 -7.24
C GLY A 369 -7.41 -8.00 -7.64
N GLY A 370 -6.59 -7.84 -8.68
CA GLY A 370 -6.29 -6.56 -9.32
C GLY A 370 -6.66 -6.55 -10.80
#